data_AF-M3HH58-F1
#
_entry.id   AF-M3HH58-F1
#
_cell.length_a   1.000
_cell.length_b   1.000
_cell.length_c   1.000
_cell.angle_alpha   90.00
_cell.angle_beta   90.00
_cell.angle_gamma   90.00
#
_symmetry.space_group_name_H-M   'P 1'
#
loop_
_entity.id
_entity.type
_entity.pdbx_description
1 polymer ?
#
loop_
_entity_poly.entity_id
_entity_poly.type
_entity_poly.pdbx_seq_one_letter_code
_entity_poly.pdbx_strand_id
1 'polypeptide(L)' 'MKEIFNFLNQENLMENTLVIFTSDHGEALFEHDYIGHIESNHIETLAIPMFFSCLTL' A
#
# COMPACT_ATOMS: atom_id res chain seq x y z
N MET A 1 -4.17 2.06 -9.90
CA MET A 1 -2.87 1.34 -9.89
C MET A 1 -2.41 0.90 -11.26
N LYS A 2 -3.16 0.06 -12.00
CA LYS A 2 -2.74 -0.42 -13.34
C LYS A 2 -2.36 0.70 -14.32
N GLU A 3 -3.12 1.80 -14.33
CA GLU A 3 -2.86 2.95 -15.20
C GLU A 3 -1.50 3.61 -14.93
N ILE A 4 -1.08 3.71 -13.66
CA ILE A 4 0.21 4.29 -13.29
C ILE A 4 1.35 3.42 -13.81
N PHE A 5 1.29 2.10 -13.58
CA PHE A 5 2.29 1.18 -14.10
C PHE A 5 2.31 1.15 -15.64
N ASN A 6 1.14 1.23 -16.28
CA ASN A 6 1.07 1.32 -17.74
C ASN A 6 1.75 2.58 -18.25
N PHE A 7 1.48 3.74 -17.63
CA PHE A 7 2.14 5.00 -17.97
C PHE A 7 3.66 4.90 -17.80
N LEU A 8 4.14 4.44 -16.65
CA LEU A 8 5.57 4.29 -16.38
C LEU A 8 6.26 3.36 -17.39
N ASN A 9 5.60 2.28 -17.82
CA ASN A 9 6.12 1.39 -18.85
C ASN A 9 6.11 2.03 -20.25
N GLN A 10 5.02 2.72 -20.63
CA GLN A 10 4.89 3.39 -21.93
C GLN A 10 5.94 4.48 -22.11
N GLU A 11 6.26 5.20 -21.03
CA GLU A 11 7.27 6.26 -21.03
C GLU A 11 8.70 5.75 -20.76
N ASN A 12 8.92 4.42 -20.65
CA ASN A 12 10.21 3.80 -20.31
C ASN A 12 10.83 4.30 -18.99
N LEU A 13 9.98 4.70 -18.03
CA LEU A 13 10.38 5.21 -16.72
C LEU A 13 10.47 4.12 -15.64
N MET A 14 9.86 2.96 -15.89
CA MET A 14 9.71 1.89 -14.89
C MET A 14 11.05 1.42 -14.28
N GLU A 15 12.10 1.30 -15.10
CA GLU A 15 13.43 0.84 -14.66
C GLU A 15 14.13 1.81 -13.70
N ASN A 16 13.82 3.11 -13.76
CA ASN A 16 14.47 4.15 -12.97
C ASN A 16 13.51 4.83 -11.97
N THR A 17 12.39 4.17 -11.66
CA THR A 17 11.39 4.67 -10.72
C THR A 17 11.21 3.69 -9.57
N LEU A 18 11.48 4.16 -8.35
CA LEU A 18 11.08 3.44 -7.15
C LEU A 18 9.58 3.67 -6.92
N VAL A 19 8.78 2.61 -6.98
CA VAL A 19 7.36 2.65 -6.62
C VAL A 19 7.18 2.05 -5.24
N ILE A 20 6.62 2.84 -4.32
CA ILE A 20 6.27 2.42 -2.96
C ILE A 20 4.74 2.36 -2.86
N PHE A 21 4.20 1.21 -2.50
CA PHE A 21 2.78 1.06 -2.18
C PHE A 21 2.64 0.89 -0.66
N THR A 22 1.90 1.82 -0.04
CA THR A 22 1.72 1.89 1.41
C THR A 22 0.33 2.42 1.78
N SER A 23 -0.04 2.28 3.04
CA SER A 23 -1.19 2.94 3.68
C SER A 23 -0.71 3.76 4.88
N ASP A 24 -1.51 4.70 5.35
CA ASP A 24 -1.31 5.44 6.60
C ASP A 24 -1.77 4.65 7.82
N HIS A 25 -2.85 3.87 7.69
CA HIS A 25 -3.34 2.92 8.69
C HIS A 25 -4.01 1.69 8.03
N GLY A 26 -4.31 0.68 8.85
CA GLY A 26 -5.24 -0.41 8.52
C GLY A 26 -6.67 -0.09 8.98
N GLU A 27 -7.63 -0.98 8.77
CA GLU A 27 -9.04 -0.76 9.08
C GLU A 27 -9.66 -2.05 9.64
N ALA A 28 -10.40 -1.96 10.75
CA ALA A 28 -11.23 -3.06 11.22
C ALA A 28 -12.55 -3.08 10.45
N LEU A 29 -12.89 -4.26 9.93
CA LEU A 29 -14.08 -4.58 9.15
C LEU A 29 -14.98 -5.56 9.93
N PHE A 30 -15.23 -5.25 11.21
CA PHE A 30 -16.02 -6.03 12.17
C PHE A 30 -15.24 -7.11 12.95
N GLU A 31 -13.90 -7.12 12.86
CA GLU A 31 -13.07 -7.80 13.86
C GLU A 31 -13.33 -7.21 15.26
N HIS A 32 -13.35 -8.07 16.27
CA HIS A 32 -13.58 -7.65 17.66
C HIS A 32 -14.85 -6.82 17.89
N ASP A 33 -15.91 -7.07 17.09
CA ASP A 33 -17.16 -6.31 17.09
C ASP A 33 -16.97 -4.79 16.84
N TYR A 34 -15.86 -4.43 16.15
CA TYR A 34 -15.46 -3.05 15.92
C TYR A 34 -15.32 -2.73 14.42
N ILE A 35 -15.75 -1.53 14.03
CA ILE A 35 -15.59 -0.99 12.68
C ILE A 35 -14.88 0.35 12.82
N GLY A 36 -13.78 0.52 12.10
CA GLY A 36 -12.96 1.72 12.21
C GLY A 36 -11.49 1.44 12.42
N HIS A 37 -10.74 2.50 12.66
CA HIS A 37 -9.32 2.46 13.03
C HIS A 37 -9.01 3.34 14.27
N ILE A 38 -10.03 3.97 14.86
CA ILE A 38 -9.88 4.88 16.00
C ILE A 38 -9.88 4.07 17.30
N GLU A 39 -8.99 4.39 18.24
CA GLU A 39 -8.95 3.73 19.56
C GLU A 39 -8.76 2.19 19.51
N SER A 40 -8.16 1.67 18.43
CA SER A 40 -7.86 0.24 18.26
C SER A 40 -6.36 0.03 17.98
N ASN A 41 -5.74 -0.86 18.75
CA ASN A 41 -4.33 -1.28 18.61
C ASN A 41 -4.22 -2.74 18.11
N HIS A 42 -5.25 -3.23 17.43
CA HIS A 42 -5.26 -4.57 16.88
C HIS A 42 -4.53 -4.62 15.53
N ILE A 43 -4.20 -5.81 15.05
CA ILE A 43 -3.30 -5.96 13.89
C ILE A 43 -3.92 -5.40 12.62
N GLU A 44 -5.24 -5.52 12.48
CA GLU A 44 -6.02 -5.01 11.35
C GLU A 44 -5.99 -3.48 11.25
N THR A 45 -5.78 -2.74 12.35
CA THR A 45 -5.66 -1.28 12.34
C THR A 45 -4.20 -0.80 12.31
N LEU A 46 -3.26 -1.60 12.83
CA LEU A 46 -1.83 -1.25 12.91
C LEU A 46 -1.02 -1.70 11.70
N ALA A 47 -1.32 -2.87 11.12
CA ALA A 47 -0.56 -3.37 9.98
C ALA A 47 -0.94 -2.60 8.72
N ILE A 48 0.08 -2.19 7.97
CA ILE A 48 -0.08 -1.53 6.67
C ILE A 48 0.59 -2.35 5.57
N PRO A 49 0.09 -2.31 4.33
CA PRO A 49 0.87 -2.78 3.20
C PRO A 49 2.16 -1.97 3.11
N MET A 50 3.28 -2.63 2.81
CA MET A 50 4.55 -1.99 2.55
C MET A 50 5.25 -2.77 1.45
N PHE A 51 5.10 -2.30 0.21
CA PHE A 51 5.68 -2.95 -0.97
C PHE A 51 6.57 -1.97 -1.71
N PHE A 52 7.77 -2.44 -2.04
CA PHE A 52 8.73 -1.73 -2.86
C PHE A 52 8.86 -2.44 -4.20
N SER A 53 8.70 -1.70 -5.29
CA SER A 53 8.94 -2.18 -6.65
C SER A 53 10.05 -1.35 -7.26
N CYS A 54 11.19 -1.99 -7.52
CA CYS A 54 12.33 -1.43 -8.22
C CYS A 54 13.05 -2.58 -8.94
N LEU A 55 13.46 -2.38 -10.19
CA LEU A 55 14.15 -3.40 -11.00
C LEU A 55 15.67 -3.42 -10.78
N THR A 56 16.23 -2.42 -10.09
CA THR A 56 17.66 -2.33 -9.81
C THR A 56 17.95 -2.48 -8.32
N LEU A 57 18.69 -3.54 -7.98
CA LEU A 57 19.53 -3.63 -6.77
C LEU A 57 20.98 -3.80 -7.23
#